data_AF-A0A564ZQF4-F1
#
_entry.id   AF-A0A564ZQF4-F1
#
_cell.length_a   1.000
_cell.length_b   1.000
_cell.length_c   1.000
_cell.angle_alpha   90.00
_cell.angle_beta   90.00
_cell.angle_gamma   90.00
#
_symmetry.space_group_name_H-M   'P 1'
#
loop_
_entity.id
_entity.type
_entity.pdbx_description
1 polymer ?
#
loop_
_entity_poly.entity_id
_entity_poly.type
_entity_poly.pdbx_seq_one_letter_code
_entity_poly.pdbx_strand_id
1 'polypeptide(L)'
;MKQISAFSCLCTLLYVLSSSWLFKGAAASARDQFPPLVDIPGASSVELRSFSNQLRQYENRNSEEGHLKKWIGELNDEFNQFKDIKFKEIEKTEKQKEEAWDHWLTVLEPEWVTFSNFIEQKKKRWIQKKEEDWSIWIKDMEHKWVNYKKKKDRKYLSKYRDGTLNCSEREWNVKMKREVEAAMIADYKKWMRDAEENLQKWISKDLDIWKKKKFDEWLKVEWKKEEDAHWSKDSNTPYGDTMNPLFSVLKKSYDMYTARKKREKEHWNKLTENIGKTLTNKKYVDWENMKMTKSGWYNEWMDFFLQQCLNSKVRKHRSHRRRSESL
;
A
#
# COMPACT_ATOMS: atom_id res chain seq x y z
N MET A 1 -52.24 -38.87 -26.66
CA MET A 1 -50.96 -38.34 -27.21
C MET A 1 -50.89 -36.86 -26.85
N LYS A 2 -50.49 -36.49 -25.64
CA LYS A 2 -49.12 -36.14 -25.19
C LYS A 2 -48.35 -35.27 -26.17
N GLN A 3 -48.18 -33.99 -25.81
CA GLN A 3 -46.88 -33.29 -25.69
C GLN A 3 -47.13 -32.00 -24.88
N ILE A 4 -46.83 -32.09 -23.59
CA ILE A 4 -46.62 -30.97 -22.65
C ILE A 4 -45.09 -30.92 -22.44
N SER A 5 -44.59 -29.70 -22.21
CA SER A 5 -43.24 -29.32 -21.75
C SER A 5 -42.19 -29.04 -22.82
N ALA A 6 -42.12 -27.77 -23.25
CA ALA A 6 -40.95 -27.20 -23.93
C ALA A 6 -40.48 -25.89 -23.24
N PHE A 7 -40.72 -25.74 -21.93
CA PHE A 7 -40.34 -24.56 -21.15
C PHE A 7 -39.29 -24.84 -20.06
N SER A 8 -38.55 -25.96 -20.15
CA SER A 8 -37.62 -26.39 -19.08
C SER A 8 -36.16 -26.66 -19.52
N CYS A 9 -35.78 -26.40 -20.78
CA CYS A 9 -34.41 -26.70 -21.24
C CYS A 9 -33.59 -25.48 -21.70
N LEU A 10 -34.19 -24.28 -21.74
CA LEU A 10 -33.52 -23.04 -22.12
C LEU A 10 -32.98 -22.23 -20.92
N CYS A 11 -33.34 -22.59 -19.69
CA CYS A 11 -32.87 -21.92 -18.47
C CYS A 11 -31.73 -22.64 -17.73
N THR A 12 -31.31 -23.82 -18.19
CA THR A 12 -30.16 -24.58 -17.62
C THR A 12 -28.92 -24.58 -18.51
N LEU A 13 -29.00 -24.07 -19.75
CA LEU A 13 -27.84 -23.85 -20.62
C LEU A 13 -27.18 -22.47 -20.43
N LEU A 14 -27.77 -21.59 -19.60
CA LEU A 14 -27.26 -20.26 -19.29
C LEU A 14 -26.50 -20.15 -17.95
N TYR A 15 -26.20 -21.27 -17.27
CA TYR A 15 -25.55 -21.19 -15.95
C TYR A 15 -24.40 -22.16 -15.65
N VAL A 16 -23.95 -23.01 -16.59
CA VAL A 16 -22.86 -24.00 -16.30
C VAL A 16 -21.80 -24.15 -17.42
N LEU A 17 -21.81 -23.39 -18.52
CA LEU A 17 -20.88 -23.63 -19.65
C LEU A 17 -20.13 -22.40 -20.22
N SER A 18 -19.84 -21.38 -19.41
CA SER A 18 -18.82 -20.37 -19.77
C SER A 18 -17.60 -20.36 -18.85
N SER A 19 -17.61 -21.15 -17.77
CA SER A 19 -16.40 -21.60 -17.10
C SER A 19 -15.98 -22.96 -17.70
N SER A 20 -14.71 -23.07 -18.09
CA SER A 20 -13.97 -24.35 -18.23
C SER A 20 -13.87 -25.07 -19.58
N TRP A 21 -14.28 -24.52 -20.74
CA TRP A 21 -14.07 -25.20 -22.04
C TRP A 21 -13.25 -24.39 -23.07
N LEU A 22 -12.10 -23.88 -22.63
CA LEU A 22 -10.95 -23.58 -23.50
C LEU A 22 -9.63 -24.20 -23.01
N PHE A 23 -9.66 -25.01 -21.94
CA PHE A 23 -8.44 -25.51 -21.29
C PHE A 23 -8.47 -27.02 -21.01
N LYS A 24 -8.45 -27.82 -22.08
CA LYS A 24 -7.83 -29.15 -22.08
C LYS A 24 -7.21 -29.39 -23.46
N GLY A 25 -5.95 -29.04 -23.61
CA GLY A 25 -5.24 -29.26 -24.86
C GLY A 25 -3.83 -28.69 -24.83
N ALA A 26 -2.98 -29.19 -23.93
CA ALA A 26 -1.51 -29.21 -24.04
C ALA A 26 -0.90 -29.63 -22.69
N ALA A 27 -0.87 -30.93 -22.41
CA ALA A 27 0.05 -31.53 -21.44
C ALA A 27 -0.07 -33.06 -21.55
N ALA A 28 0.53 -33.65 -22.58
CA ALA A 28 0.92 -35.06 -22.56
C ALA A 28 2.42 -35.09 -22.27
N SER A 29 2.77 -35.14 -20.99
CA SER A 29 4.13 -35.35 -20.51
C SER A 29 4.10 -36.34 -19.35
N ALA A 30 4.51 -37.57 -19.67
CA ALA A 30 5.18 -38.54 -18.81
C ALA A 30 4.39 -39.14 -17.63
N ARG A 31 3.94 -40.39 -17.81
CA ARG A 31 4.47 -41.61 -17.16
C ARG A 31 3.33 -42.64 -17.07
N ASP A 32 3.30 -43.56 -18.03
CA ASP A 32 2.65 -44.86 -17.81
C ASP A 32 3.75 -45.92 -17.74
N GLN A 33 3.83 -46.57 -16.59
CA GLN A 33 4.64 -47.76 -16.35
C GLN A 33 4.02 -48.93 -17.13
N PHE A 34 4.81 -49.55 -18.00
CA PHE A 34 4.44 -50.82 -18.64
C PHE A 34 4.49 -51.98 -17.63
N PRO A 35 3.52 -52.91 -17.63
CA PRO A 35 3.71 -54.25 -17.05
C PRO A 35 4.55 -55.13 -18.00
N PRO A 36 5.21 -56.20 -17.51
CA PRO A 36 6.27 -56.88 -18.23
C PRO A 36 5.77 -57.72 -19.41
N LEU A 37 6.63 -57.81 -20.43
CA LEU A 37 6.46 -58.64 -21.63
C LEU A 37 6.24 -60.12 -21.29
N VAL A 38 5.21 -60.70 -21.91
CA VAL A 38 5.08 -62.14 -22.11
C VAL A 38 5.49 -62.44 -23.55
N ASP A 39 6.41 -63.39 -23.71
CA ASP A 39 6.99 -63.83 -24.96
C ASP A 39 5.94 -64.33 -25.98
N ILE A 40 5.98 -63.80 -27.20
CA ILE A 40 5.34 -64.41 -28.37
C ILE A 40 6.41 -64.55 -29.47
N PRO A 41 6.73 -65.78 -29.92
CA PRO A 41 7.75 -66.01 -30.94
C PRO A 41 7.19 -65.75 -32.34
N GLY A 42 7.87 -64.87 -33.10
CA GLY A 42 7.50 -64.53 -34.48
C GLY A 42 8.07 -63.19 -34.92
N ALA A 43 9.39 -63.04 -34.84
CA ALA A 43 10.08 -61.85 -35.32
C ALA A 43 10.08 -61.79 -36.86
N SER A 44 9.41 -60.78 -37.42
CA SER A 44 9.69 -60.28 -38.76
C SER A 44 9.74 -58.76 -38.72
N SER A 45 10.94 -58.22 -38.98
CA SER A 45 11.26 -56.80 -39.07
C SER A 45 10.42 -56.12 -40.15
N VAL A 46 9.59 -55.14 -39.75
CA VAL A 46 9.00 -54.18 -40.68
C VAL A 46 9.81 -52.89 -40.57
N GLU A 47 10.58 -52.61 -41.61
CA GLU A 47 11.30 -51.36 -41.79
C GLU A 47 10.35 -50.15 -41.77
N LEU A 48 10.68 -49.15 -40.97
CA LEU A 48 10.09 -47.82 -41.01
C LEU A 48 10.49 -47.15 -42.34
N ARG A 49 9.57 -47.13 -43.31
CA ARG A 49 9.73 -46.30 -44.52
C ARG A 49 9.70 -44.82 -44.15
N SER A 50 10.74 -44.12 -44.57
CA SER A 50 10.84 -42.66 -44.56
C SER A 50 9.65 -42.01 -45.28
N PHE A 51 8.94 -41.13 -44.58
CA PHE A 51 7.84 -40.29 -45.09
C PHE A 51 8.27 -39.32 -46.22
N SER A 52 9.56 -39.22 -46.54
CA SER A 52 10.07 -38.27 -47.53
C SER A 52 9.77 -38.67 -48.99
N ASN A 53 9.50 -39.95 -49.27
CA ASN A 53 9.42 -40.45 -50.65
C ASN A 53 8.00 -40.60 -51.22
N GLN A 54 6.95 -40.29 -50.45
CA GLN A 54 5.56 -40.31 -50.95
C GLN A 54 5.12 -38.99 -51.61
N LEU A 55 5.91 -37.91 -51.50
CA LEU A 55 5.58 -36.61 -52.11
C LEU A 55 6.13 -36.42 -53.55
N ARG A 56 6.81 -37.41 -54.13
CA ARG A 56 7.46 -37.26 -55.45
C ARG A 56 6.68 -37.87 -56.63
N GLN A 57 5.45 -38.33 -56.43
CA GLN A 57 4.69 -39.07 -57.45
C GLN A 57 3.32 -38.49 -57.81
N TYR A 58 3.08 -37.21 -57.50
CA TYR A 58 1.88 -36.48 -57.90
C TYR A 58 2.23 -35.17 -58.60
N GLU A 59 3.14 -35.21 -59.58
CA GLU A 59 3.28 -34.13 -60.56
C GLU A 59 2.47 -34.48 -61.81
N ASN A 60 1.15 -34.31 -61.72
CA ASN A 60 0.30 -33.88 -62.83
C ASN A 60 -1.16 -33.72 -62.37
N ARG A 61 -1.62 -32.48 -62.17
CA ARG A 61 -3.02 -32.02 -62.34
C ARG A 61 -3.17 -30.55 -61.90
N ASN A 62 -3.13 -29.64 -62.87
CA ASN A 62 -3.42 -28.20 -62.69
C ASN A 62 -4.86 -27.89 -62.20
N SER A 63 -5.72 -28.89 -61.99
CA SER A 63 -7.10 -28.73 -61.50
C SER A 63 -7.27 -28.98 -60.00
N GLU A 64 -6.42 -29.80 -59.37
CA GLU A 64 -6.52 -30.13 -57.94
C GLU A 64 -5.88 -29.02 -57.07
N GLU A 65 -4.88 -28.32 -57.61
CA GLU A 65 -4.22 -27.20 -56.94
C GLU A 65 -5.15 -25.99 -56.75
N GLY A 66 -6.07 -25.74 -57.70
CA GLY A 66 -7.08 -24.69 -57.60
C GLY A 66 -8.15 -24.97 -56.54
N HIS A 67 -8.57 -26.23 -56.42
CA HIS A 67 -9.53 -26.67 -55.40
C HIS A 67 -8.92 -26.62 -53.99
N LEU A 68 -7.67 -27.07 -53.85
CA LEU A 68 -6.94 -26.99 -52.59
C LEU A 68 -6.73 -25.54 -52.13
N LYS A 69 -6.32 -24.65 -53.05
CA LYS A 69 -6.19 -23.21 -52.76
C LYS A 69 -7.51 -22.57 -52.33
N LYS A 70 -8.62 -22.95 -52.97
CA LYS A 70 -9.96 -22.48 -52.61
C LYS A 70 -10.35 -22.93 -51.20
N TRP A 71 -10.18 -24.20 -50.88
CA TRP A 71 -10.50 -24.77 -49.56
C TRP A 71 -9.63 -24.17 -48.44
N ILE A 72 -8.34 -23.95 -48.70
CA ILE A 72 -7.45 -23.24 -47.77
C ILE A 72 -7.93 -21.80 -47.53
N GLY A 73 -8.43 -21.12 -48.58
CA GLY A 73 -9.03 -19.80 -48.47
C GLY A 73 -10.28 -19.79 -47.58
N GLU A 74 -11.22 -20.70 -47.83
CA GLU A 74 -12.46 -20.85 -47.06
C GLU A 74 -12.17 -21.13 -45.56
N LEU A 75 -11.22 -22.03 -45.26
CA LEU A 75 -10.78 -22.30 -43.89
C LEU A 75 -10.14 -21.08 -43.20
N ASN A 76 -9.35 -20.31 -43.93
CA ASN A 76 -8.73 -19.10 -43.39
C ASN A 76 -9.79 -18.04 -43.08
N ASP A 77 -10.82 -17.91 -43.92
CA ASP A 77 -11.94 -16.99 -43.69
C ASP A 77 -12.79 -17.40 -42.48
N GLU A 78 -13.12 -18.69 -42.34
CA GLU A 78 -13.79 -19.23 -41.14
C GLU A 78 -12.96 -18.98 -39.88
N PHE A 79 -11.65 -19.18 -39.95
CA PHE A 79 -10.75 -18.94 -38.83
C PHE A 79 -10.66 -17.45 -38.47
N ASN A 80 -10.64 -16.56 -39.46
CA ASN A 80 -10.69 -15.12 -39.23
C ASN A 80 -12.01 -14.69 -38.59
N GLN A 81 -13.14 -15.22 -39.08
CA GLN A 81 -14.45 -14.95 -38.47
C GLN A 81 -14.51 -15.44 -37.02
N PHE A 82 -13.96 -16.62 -36.73
CA PHE A 82 -13.83 -17.13 -35.36
C PHE A 82 -13.00 -16.19 -34.47
N LYS A 83 -11.83 -15.72 -34.95
CA LYS A 83 -10.99 -14.78 -34.20
C LYS A 83 -11.74 -13.48 -33.89
N ASP A 84 -12.48 -12.94 -34.86
CA ASP A 84 -13.25 -11.71 -34.67
C ASP A 84 -14.36 -11.87 -33.64
N ILE A 85 -15.07 -13.01 -33.65
CA ILE A 85 -16.07 -13.33 -32.63
C ILE A 85 -15.41 -13.41 -31.25
N LYS A 86 -14.28 -14.13 -31.13
CA LYS A 86 -13.54 -14.23 -29.85
C LYS A 86 -13.02 -12.90 -29.36
N PHE A 87 -12.53 -12.04 -30.26
CA PHE A 87 -12.10 -10.69 -29.93
C PHE A 87 -13.23 -9.84 -29.35
N LYS A 88 -14.44 -9.91 -29.93
CA LYS A 88 -15.63 -9.20 -29.42
C LYS A 88 -16.09 -9.76 -28.08
N GLU A 89 -16.04 -11.07 -27.89
CA GLU A 89 -16.35 -11.73 -26.61
C GLU A 89 -15.39 -11.26 -25.51
N ILE A 90 -14.08 -11.25 -25.78
CA ILE A 90 -13.06 -10.76 -24.84
C ILE A 90 -13.36 -9.30 -24.47
N GLU A 91 -13.56 -8.42 -25.45
CA GLU A 91 -13.85 -7.00 -25.20
C GLU A 91 -15.11 -6.79 -24.35
N LYS A 92 -16.17 -7.56 -24.63
CA LYS A 92 -17.42 -7.50 -23.86
C LYS A 92 -17.21 -7.93 -22.41
N THR A 93 -16.49 -9.04 -22.18
CA THR A 93 -16.18 -9.53 -20.83
C THR A 93 -15.29 -8.54 -20.07
N GLU A 94 -14.31 -7.94 -20.74
CA GLU A 94 -13.45 -6.92 -20.12
C GLU A 94 -14.23 -5.67 -19.72
N LYS A 95 -15.17 -5.22 -20.56
CA LYS A 95 -16.06 -4.12 -20.21
C LYS A 95 -16.90 -4.42 -18.95
N GLN A 96 -17.42 -5.64 -18.81
CA GLN A 96 -18.17 -6.05 -17.62
C GLN A 96 -17.29 -6.05 -16.36
N LYS A 97 -16.01 -6.42 -16.48
CA LYS A 97 -15.04 -6.36 -15.37
C LYS A 97 -14.70 -4.92 -14.98
N GLU A 98 -14.62 -4.02 -15.95
CA GLU A 98 -14.46 -2.58 -15.71
C GLU A 98 -15.68 -2.01 -14.96
N GLU A 99 -16.90 -2.35 -15.40
CA GLU A 99 -18.13 -1.95 -14.72
C GLU A 99 -18.21 -2.50 -13.28
N ALA A 100 -17.72 -3.73 -13.06
CA ALA A 100 -17.64 -4.32 -11.72
C ALA A 100 -16.65 -3.57 -10.80
N TRP A 101 -15.53 -3.08 -11.35
CA TRP A 101 -14.58 -2.23 -10.62
C TRP A 101 -15.21 -0.90 -10.24
N ASP A 102 -15.88 -0.24 -11.18
CA ASP A 102 -16.55 1.04 -10.93
C ASP A 102 -17.67 0.89 -9.89
N HIS A 103 -18.47 -0.18 -9.98
CA HIS A 103 -19.48 -0.49 -8.98
C HIS A 103 -18.86 -0.73 -7.59
N TRP A 104 -17.76 -1.48 -7.52
CA TRP A 104 -17.05 -1.72 -6.27
C TRP A 104 -16.55 -0.41 -5.64
N LEU A 105 -16.03 0.52 -6.45
CA LEU A 105 -15.65 1.85 -5.98
C LEU A 105 -16.83 2.65 -5.43
N THR A 106 -17.99 2.63 -6.09
CA THR A 106 -19.21 3.29 -5.58
C THR A 106 -19.67 2.72 -4.24
N VAL A 107 -19.65 1.39 -4.08
CA VAL A 107 -20.00 0.73 -2.82
C VAL A 107 -18.99 1.05 -1.70
N LEU A 108 -17.74 1.32 -2.06
CA LEU A 108 -16.68 1.67 -1.12
C LEU A 108 -16.81 3.10 -0.54
N GLU A 109 -17.44 4.04 -1.26
CA GLU A 109 -17.60 5.43 -0.82
C GLU A 109 -18.17 5.59 0.61
N PRO A 110 -19.30 4.96 1.00
CA PRO A 110 -19.83 5.06 2.36
C PRO A 110 -18.90 4.45 3.42
N GLU A 111 -18.15 3.40 3.07
CA GLU A 111 -17.18 2.80 3.97
C GLU A 111 -15.98 3.71 4.21
N TRP A 112 -15.55 4.42 3.18
CA TRP A 112 -14.54 5.47 3.28
C TRP A 112 -14.98 6.61 4.21
N VAL A 113 -16.22 7.07 4.07
CA VAL A 113 -16.79 8.09 4.98
C VAL A 113 -16.80 7.60 6.43
N THR A 114 -17.17 6.32 6.64
CA THR A 114 -17.16 5.69 7.97
C THR A 114 -15.75 5.65 8.55
N PHE A 115 -14.75 5.27 7.76
CA PHE A 115 -13.35 5.27 8.18
C PHE A 115 -12.85 6.69 8.49
N SER A 116 -13.20 7.68 7.67
CA SER A 116 -12.85 9.08 7.92
C SER A 116 -13.40 9.57 9.26
N ASN A 117 -14.66 9.28 9.55
CA ASN A 117 -15.28 9.60 10.84
C ASN A 117 -14.58 8.91 12.02
N PHE A 118 -14.17 7.67 11.84
CA PHE A 118 -13.37 6.94 12.84
C PHE A 118 -12.01 7.62 13.12
N ILE A 119 -11.30 8.06 12.08
CA ILE A 119 -10.05 8.81 12.23
C ILE A 119 -10.27 10.13 12.97
N GLU A 120 -11.32 10.87 12.63
CA GLU A 120 -11.66 12.13 13.33
C GLU A 120 -12.00 11.91 14.81
N GLN A 121 -12.74 10.85 15.15
CA GLN A 121 -12.98 10.49 16.54
C GLN A 121 -11.69 10.11 17.29
N LYS A 122 -10.78 9.39 16.63
CA LYS A 122 -9.46 9.08 17.19
C LYS A 122 -8.63 10.34 17.42
N LYS A 123 -8.62 11.30 16.49
CA LYS A 123 -7.95 12.61 16.66
C LYS A 123 -8.47 13.33 17.92
N LYS A 124 -9.79 13.33 18.14
CA LYS A 124 -10.42 13.91 19.35
C LYS A 124 -10.00 13.21 20.65
N ARG A 125 -9.87 11.88 20.66
CA ARG A 125 -9.37 11.17 21.84
C ARG A 125 -7.87 11.41 22.05
N TRP A 126 -7.12 11.52 20.95
CA TRP A 126 -5.70 11.81 20.99
C TRP A 126 -5.41 13.19 21.59
N ILE A 127 -6.20 14.22 21.25
CA ILE A 127 -6.00 15.56 21.83
C ILE A 127 -6.27 15.56 23.34
N GLN A 128 -7.31 14.87 23.80
CA GLN A 128 -7.62 14.72 25.22
C GLN A 128 -6.47 14.04 25.97
N LYS A 129 -5.94 12.95 25.42
CA LYS A 129 -4.77 12.29 26.00
C LYS A 129 -3.52 13.17 25.98
N LYS A 130 -3.36 14.01 24.94
CA LYS A 130 -2.24 14.95 24.89
C LYS A 130 -2.32 16.06 25.92
N GLU A 131 -3.51 16.44 26.35
CA GLU A 131 -3.70 17.36 27.47
C GLU A 131 -3.21 16.76 28.80
N GLU A 132 -3.44 15.46 29.01
CA GLU A 132 -2.92 14.72 30.16
C GLU A 132 -1.38 14.57 30.08
N ASP A 133 -0.87 14.16 28.92
CA ASP A 133 0.58 14.04 28.66
C ASP A 133 1.30 15.38 28.86
N TRP A 134 0.67 16.50 28.50
CA TRP A 134 1.19 17.85 28.73
C TRP A 134 1.39 18.13 30.22
N SER A 135 0.38 17.79 31.03
CA SER A 135 0.42 18.01 32.48
C SER A 135 1.54 17.22 33.16
N ILE A 136 1.80 16.00 32.68
CA ILE A 136 2.91 15.17 33.15
C ILE A 136 4.24 15.77 32.69
N TRP A 137 4.35 16.11 31.40
CA TRP A 137 5.57 16.66 30.80
C TRP A 137 6.01 17.96 31.49
N ILE A 138 5.08 18.85 31.83
CA ILE A 138 5.39 20.09 32.55
C ILE A 138 5.99 19.80 33.93
N LYS A 139 5.44 18.86 34.70
CA LYS A 139 6.00 18.49 36.02
C LYS A 139 7.41 17.93 35.89
N ASP A 140 7.66 17.12 34.86
CA ASP A 140 8.99 16.59 34.58
C ASP A 140 9.96 17.70 34.20
N MET A 141 9.52 18.67 33.40
CA MET A 141 10.32 19.84 33.06
C MET A 141 10.62 20.71 34.28
N GLU A 142 9.65 21.00 35.14
CA GLU A 142 9.86 21.72 36.40
C GLU A 142 10.94 21.05 37.25
N HIS A 143 10.83 19.74 37.45
CA HIS A 143 11.82 18.99 38.21
C HIS A 143 13.21 19.02 37.56
N LYS A 144 13.28 18.82 36.23
CA LYS A 144 14.52 18.90 35.44
C LYS A 144 15.22 20.24 35.63
N TRP A 145 14.48 21.34 35.47
CA TRP A 145 15.04 22.69 35.50
C TRP A 145 15.42 23.16 36.90
N VAL A 146 14.63 22.82 37.92
CA VAL A 146 14.99 23.06 39.33
C VAL A 146 16.31 22.38 39.67
N ASN A 147 16.50 21.12 39.26
CA ASN A 147 17.73 20.38 39.53
C ASN A 147 18.92 20.90 38.71
N TYR A 148 18.68 21.27 37.45
CA TYR A 148 19.69 21.91 36.61
C TYR A 148 20.22 23.21 37.23
N LYS A 149 19.31 24.07 37.71
CA LYS A 149 19.65 25.30 38.42
C LYS A 149 20.51 25.01 39.65
N LYS A 150 20.08 24.08 40.52
CA LYS A 150 20.84 23.67 41.73
C LYS A 150 22.28 23.25 41.37
N LYS A 151 22.45 22.45 40.31
CA LYS A 151 23.78 21.99 39.84
C LYS A 151 24.65 23.15 39.34
N LYS A 152 24.08 24.07 38.57
CA LYS A 152 24.79 25.25 38.03
C LYS A 152 25.14 26.25 39.13
N ASP A 153 24.25 26.45 40.09
CA ASP A 153 24.51 27.29 41.26
C ASP A 153 25.65 26.76 42.12
N ARG A 154 25.72 25.44 42.34
CA ARG A 154 26.84 24.78 43.03
C ARG A 154 28.16 24.97 42.27
N LYS A 155 28.14 24.81 40.95
CA LYS A 155 29.33 25.03 40.09
C LYS A 155 29.83 26.47 40.14
N TYR A 156 28.92 27.45 40.16
CA TYR A 156 29.27 28.86 40.34
C TYR A 156 29.96 29.10 41.69
N LEU A 157 29.36 28.61 42.78
CA LEU A 157 29.90 28.82 44.12
C LEU A 157 31.29 28.19 44.31
N SER A 158 31.55 27.02 43.70
CA SER A 158 32.88 26.42 43.68
C SER A 158 33.87 27.33 42.96
N LYS A 159 33.61 27.70 41.70
CA LYS A 159 34.51 28.55 40.91
C LYS A 159 34.79 29.91 41.56
N TYR A 160 33.78 30.48 42.19
CA TYR A 160 33.91 31.74 42.93
C TYR A 160 34.84 31.56 44.14
N ARG A 161 34.67 30.48 44.92
CA ARG A 161 35.55 30.16 46.06
C ARG A 161 36.98 29.85 45.63
N ASP A 162 37.13 29.15 44.51
CA ASP A 162 38.43 28.72 43.99
C ASP A 162 39.18 29.85 43.25
N GLY A 163 38.60 31.06 43.14
CA GLY A 163 39.21 32.21 42.46
C GLY A 163 39.32 32.06 40.93
N THR A 164 38.73 31.01 40.35
CA THR A 164 38.82 30.68 38.91
C THR A 164 37.68 31.26 38.06
N LEU A 165 36.85 32.12 38.66
CA LEU A 165 35.70 32.71 37.99
C LEU A 165 36.10 33.94 37.17
N ASN A 166 36.23 33.77 35.86
CA ASN A 166 36.61 34.84 34.92
C ASN A 166 35.45 35.77 34.51
N CYS A 167 34.34 35.81 35.27
CA CYS A 167 33.20 36.67 34.95
C CYS A 167 32.51 37.18 36.20
N SER A 168 31.91 38.36 36.11
CA SER A 168 31.08 38.92 37.18
C SER A 168 29.81 38.09 37.40
N GLU A 169 29.19 38.24 38.58
CA GLU A 169 27.91 37.59 38.91
C GLU A 169 26.81 37.95 37.90
N ARG A 170 26.80 39.21 37.43
CA ARG A 170 25.84 39.69 36.43
C ARG A 170 26.04 38.98 35.09
N GLU A 171 27.27 38.88 34.61
CA GLU A 171 27.59 38.18 33.35
C GLU A 171 27.28 36.70 33.43
N TRP A 172 27.57 36.05 34.57
CA TRP A 172 27.21 34.66 34.83
C TRP A 172 25.70 34.46 34.73
N ASN A 173 24.91 35.31 35.39
CA ASN A 173 23.45 35.22 35.40
C ASN A 173 22.85 35.43 34.00
N VAL A 174 23.38 36.38 33.21
CA VAL A 174 22.94 36.60 31.82
C VAL A 174 23.27 35.39 30.95
N LYS A 175 24.48 34.84 31.06
CA LYS A 175 24.89 33.66 30.29
C LYS A 175 24.04 32.44 30.63
N MET A 176 23.82 32.20 31.92
CA MET A 176 22.98 31.11 32.41
C MET A 176 21.54 31.28 31.93
N LYS A 177 20.97 32.50 31.97
CA LYS A 177 19.62 32.77 31.45
C LYS A 177 19.50 32.36 29.99
N ARG A 178 20.40 32.84 29.12
CA ARG A 178 20.36 32.51 27.68
C ARG A 178 20.53 31.01 27.41
N GLU A 179 21.43 30.35 28.13
CA GLU A 179 21.67 28.91 28.00
C GLU A 179 20.42 28.10 28.39
N VAL A 180 19.79 28.45 29.52
CA VAL A 180 18.57 27.80 30.00
C VAL A 180 17.40 28.06 29.07
N GLU A 181 17.18 29.31 28.68
CA GLU A 181 16.11 29.72 27.77
C GLU A 181 16.19 28.97 26.43
N ALA A 182 17.36 28.94 25.80
CA ALA A 182 17.55 28.22 24.54
C ALA A 182 17.24 26.71 24.68
N ALA A 183 17.67 26.09 25.79
CA ALA A 183 17.44 24.69 26.03
C ALA A 183 15.96 24.38 26.38
N MET A 184 15.28 25.25 27.12
CA MET A 184 13.85 25.16 27.39
C MET A 184 13.03 25.28 26.10
N ILE A 185 13.39 26.21 25.20
CA ILE A 185 12.76 26.34 23.89
C ILE A 185 12.99 25.06 23.06
N ALA A 186 14.20 24.50 23.10
CA ALA A 186 14.53 23.29 22.36
C ALA A 186 13.72 22.07 22.85
N ASP A 187 13.58 21.90 24.17
CA ASP A 187 12.78 20.83 24.76
C ASP A 187 11.30 20.94 24.36
N TYR A 188 10.71 22.13 24.44
CA TYR A 188 9.33 22.36 24.01
C TYR A 188 9.14 22.08 22.52
N LYS A 189 10.01 22.64 21.67
CA LYS A 189 9.97 22.38 20.22
C LYS A 189 10.10 20.89 19.92
N LYS A 190 10.94 20.16 20.66
CA LYS A 190 11.08 18.71 20.51
C LYS A 190 9.78 18.00 20.88
N TRP A 191 9.20 18.29 22.04
CA TRP A 191 7.93 17.67 22.46
C TRP A 191 6.81 17.90 21.45
N MET A 192 6.71 19.11 20.90
CA MET A 192 5.72 19.48 19.88
C MET A 192 5.93 18.74 18.56
N ARG A 193 7.18 18.66 18.07
CA ARG A 193 7.50 17.91 16.85
C ARG A 193 7.23 16.42 17.03
N ASP A 194 7.70 15.84 18.13
CA ASP A 194 7.48 14.42 18.42
C ASP A 194 5.98 14.11 18.49
N ALA A 195 5.16 15.01 19.03
CA ALA A 195 3.70 14.86 19.06
C ALA A 195 3.07 14.88 17.66
N GLU A 196 3.46 15.83 16.81
CA GLU A 196 3.00 15.94 15.41
C GLU A 196 3.42 14.71 14.59
N GLU A 197 4.68 14.32 14.65
CA GLU A 197 5.20 13.15 13.92
C GLU A 197 4.46 11.87 14.34
N ASN A 198 4.20 11.71 15.63
CA ASN A 198 3.41 10.58 16.13
C ASN A 198 1.97 10.63 15.61
N LEU A 199 1.34 11.81 15.56
CA LEU A 199 0.00 12.02 15.02
C LEU A 199 -0.07 11.57 13.55
N GLN A 200 0.83 12.08 12.73
CA GLN A 200 0.90 11.74 11.30
C GLN A 200 1.17 10.24 11.10
N LYS A 201 2.13 9.68 11.86
CA LYS A 201 2.52 8.27 11.75
C LYS A 201 1.35 7.32 12.03
N TRP A 202 0.52 7.59 13.04
CA TRP A 202 -0.61 6.70 13.32
C TRP A 202 -1.73 6.83 12.28
N ILE A 203 -1.99 8.05 11.78
CA ILE A 203 -2.96 8.27 10.71
C ILE A 203 -2.53 7.50 9.45
N SER A 204 -1.26 7.64 9.04
CA SER A 204 -0.72 6.91 7.89
C SER A 204 -0.82 5.39 8.09
N LYS A 205 -0.50 4.89 9.29
CA LYS A 205 -0.59 3.45 9.58
C LYS A 205 -2.02 2.92 9.50
N ASP A 206 -3.00 3.63 10.08
CA ASP A 206 -4.41 3.21 10.01
C ASP A 206 -4.93 3.26 8.57
N LEU A 207 -4.51 4.27 7.79
CA LEU A 207 -4.83 4.36 6.37
C LEU A 207 -4.22 3.20 5.58
N ASP A 208 -2.98 2.83 5.85
CA ASP A 208 -2.30 1.71 5.20
C ASP A 208 -2.97 0.36 5.50
N ILE A 209 -3.43 0.18 6.73
CA ILE A 209 -4.18 -1.02 7.12
C ILE A 209 -5.52 -1.06 6.39
N TRP A 210 -6.26 0.06 6.39
CA TRP A 210 -7.56 0.15 5.72
C TRP A 210 -7.44 -0.08 4.22
N LYS A 211 -6.49 0.61 3.55
CA LYS A 211 -6.31 0.48 2.10
C LYS A 211 -5.93 -0.95 1.71
N LYS A 212 -5.03 -1.58 2.49
CA LYS A 212 -4.64 -2.96 2.23
C LYS A 212 -5.83 -3.90 2.38
N LYS A 213 -6.58 -3.77 3.48
CA LYS A 213 -7.77 -4.61 3.73
C LYS A 213 -8.79 -4.50 2.59
N LYS A 214 -9.10 -3.29 2.14
CA LYS A 214 -10.10 -3.07 1.08
C LYS A 214 -9.64 -3.55 -0.28
N PHE A 215 -8.38 -3.32 -0.62
CA PHE A 215 -7.84 -3.88 -1.86
C PHE A 215 -7.75 -5.42 -1.81
N ASP A 216 -7.40 -6.01 -0.66
CA ASP A 216 -7.39 -7.46 -0.48
C ASP A 216 -8.81 -8.07 -0.61
N GLU A 217 -9.86 -7.36 -0.18
CA GLU A 217 -11.26 -7.76 -0.40
C GLU A 217 -11.60 -7.79 -1.90
N TRP A 218 -11.18 -6.79 -2.67
CA TRP A 218 -11.32 -6.77 -4.14
C TRP A 218 -10.55 -7.91 -4.82
N LEU A 219 -9.32 -8.17 -4.39
CA LEU A 219 -8.51 -9.28 -4.92
C LEU A 219 -9.12 -10.66 -4.63
N LYS A 220 -10.03 -10.76 -3.65
CA LYS A 220 -10.69 -12.00 -3.27
C LYS A 220 -11.98 -12.29 -4.03
N VAL A 221 -12.39 -11.43 -4.96
CA VAL A 221 -13.55 -11.70 -5.83
C VAL A 221 -13.27 -12.96 -6.65
N GLU A 222 -14.25 -13.87 -6.71
CA GLU A 222 -13.99 -15.25 -7.16
C GLU A 222 -13.50 -15.34 -8.61
N TRP A 223 -14.18 -14.68 -9.55
CA TRP A 223 -13.76 -14.63 -10.96
C TRP A 223 -12.34 -14.06 -11.13
N LYS A 224 -11.95 -13.14 -10.25
CA LYS A 224 -10.64 -12.50 -10.28
C LYS A 224 -9.56 -13.44 -9.76
N LYS A 225 -9.83 -14.19 -8.69
CA LYS A 225 -8.92 -15.23 -8.18
C LYS A 225 -8.69 -16.29 -9.24
N GLU A 226 -9.75 -16.76 -9.89
CA GLU A 226 -9.66 -17.78 -10.94
C GLU A 226 -8.81 -17.29 -12.12
N GLU A 227 -9.04 -16.04 -12.56
CA GLU A 227 -8.27 -15.43 -13.65
C GLU A 227 -6.80 -15.17 -13.25
N ASP A 228 -6.54 -14.69 -12.04
CA ASP A 228 -5.17 -14.53 -11.52
C ASP A 228 -4.46 -15.89 -11.37
N ALA A 229 -5.16 -16.93 -10.91
CA ALA A 229 -4.64 -18.30 -10.83
C ALA A 229 -4.40 -18.91 -12.22
N HIS A 230 -5.18 -18.51 -13.21
CA HIS A 230 -5.01 -18.93 -14.60
C HIS A 230 -3.72 -18.36 -15.19
N TRP A 231 -3.53 -17.04 -15.11
CA TRP A 231 -2.38 -16.36 -15.70
C TRP A 231 -1.07 -16.50 -14.89
N SER A 232 -1.13 -16.91 -13.62
CA SER A 232 0.06 -17.12 -12.78
C SER A 232 0.76 -18.47 -12.96
N LYS A 233 0.14 -19.43 -13.65
CA LYS A 233 0.68 -20.78 -13.82
C LYS A 233 1.88 -20.88 -14.77
N ASP A 234 2.08 -19.89 -15.64
CA ASP A 234 3.17 -19.91 -16.62
C ASP A 234 3.80 -18.51 -16.77
N SER A 235 4.88 -18.25 -16.02
CA SER A 235 5.52 -16.93 -15.93
C SER A 235 6.33 -16.57 -17.18
N ASN A 236 6.71 -17.55 -18.00
CA ASN A 236 7.63 -17.34 -19.12
C ASN A 236 6.88 -17.13 -20.44
N THR A 237 5.73 -17.79 -20.63
CA THR A 237 4.90 -17.66 -21.84
C THR A 237 3.42 -17.86 -21.51
N PRO A 238 2.75 -16.86 -20.88
CA PRO A 238 1.37 -17.01 -20.42
C PRO A 238 0.36 -17.32 -21.54
N TYR A 239 0.69 -17.02 -22.80
CA TYR A 239 -0.15 -17.28 -23.98
C TYR A 239 0.41 -18.37 -24.92
N GLY A 240 1.45 -19.11 -24.49
CA GLY A 240 2.02 -20.24 -25.24
C GLY A 240 2.86 -19.85 -26.47
N ASP A 241 3.12 -20.84 -27.33
CA ASP A 241 3.91 -20.73 -28.56
C ASP A 241 3.23 -19.83 -29.62
N THR A 242 4.03 -19.02 -30.33
CA THR A 242 3.58 -18.20 -31.47
C THR A 242 3.04 -19.04 -32.63
N MET A 243 3.39 -20.32 -32.68
CA MET A 243 2.87 -21.30 -33.65
C MET A 243 1.47 -21.80 -33.31
N ASN A 244 0.93 -21.50 -32.12
CA ASN A 244 -0.44 -21.82 -31.77
C ASN A 244 -1.41 -20.97 -32.64
N PRO A 245 -2.34 -21.57 -33.39
CA PRO A 245 -3.33 -20.80 -34.17
C PRO A 245 -4.10 -19.79 -33.30
N LEU A 246 -4.36 -20.11 -32.04
CA LEU A 246 -5.07 -19.25 -31.09
C LEU A 246 -4.19 -18.16 -30.44
N PHE A 247 -2.91 -18.08 -30.79
CA PHE A 247 -1.95 -17.15 -30.21
C PHE A 247 -2.48 -15.71 -30.16
N SER A 248 -3.06 -15.21 -31.26
CA SER A 248 -3.59 -13.83 -31.31
C SER A 248 -4.73 -13.59 -30.30
N VAL A 249 -5.55 -14.61 -30.06
CA VAL A 249 -6.68 -14.57 -29.10
C VAL A 249 -6.17 -14.61 -27.67
N LEU A 250 -5.25 -15.54 -27.37
CA LEU A 250 -4.64 -15.66 -26.04
C LEU A 250 -3.85 -14.41 -25.68
N LYS A 251 -3.04 -13.90 -26.61
CA LYS A 251 -2.28 -12.67 -26.44
C LYS A 251 -3.19 -11.47 -26.16
N LYS A 252 -4.25 -11.29 -26.95
CA LYS A 252 -5.21 -10.18 -26.71
C LYS A 252 -5.85 -10.28 -25.33
N SER A 253 -6.28 -11.48 -24.91
CA SER A 253 -6.86 -11.69 -23.58
C SER A 253 -5.88 -11.35 -22.46
N TYR A 254 -4.63 -11.77 -22.59
CA TYR A 254 -3.57 -11.45 -21.62
C TYR A 254 -3.22 -9.96 -21.60
N ASP A 255 -3.11 -9.32 -22.75
CA ASP A 255 -2.85 -7.88 -22.87
C ASP A 255 -3.96 -7.06 -22.20
N MET A 256 -5.22 -7.43 -22.39
CA MET A 256 -6.34 -6.76 -21.72
C MET A 256 -6.36 -7.01 -20.20
N TYR A 257 -6.10 -8.26 -19.77
CA TYR A 257 -5.96 -8.61 -18.36
C TYR A 257 -4.87 -7.79 -17.65
N THR A 258 -3.68 -7.70 -18.25
CA THR A 258 -2.55 -6.94 -17.69
C THR A 258 -2.82 -5.43 -17.68
N ALA A 259 -3.39 -4.90 -18.75
CA ALA A 259 -3.80 -3.50 -18.84
C ALA A 259 -4.85 -3.14 -17.77
N ARG A 260 -5.83 -4.02 -17.54
CA ARG A 260 -6.85 -3.85 -16.49
C ARG A 260 -6.22 -3.85 -15.10
N LYS A 261 -5.35 -4.81 -14.77
CA LYS A 261 -4.65 -4.85 -13.46
C LYS A 261 -3.82 -3.61 -13.20
N LYS A 262 -3.13 -3.11 -14.23
CA LYS A 262 -2.38 -1.85 -14.14
C LYS A 262 -3.32 -0.67 -13.84
N ARG A 263 -4.40 -0.54 -14.62
CA ARG A 263 -5.40 0.54 -14.47
C ARG A 263 -6.05 0.53 -13.10
N GLU A 264 -6.52 -0.62 -12.62
CA GLU A 264 -7.13 -0.76 -11.30
C GLU A 264 -6.16 -0.36 -10.19
N LYS A 265 -4.90 -0.81 -10.26
CA LYS A 265 -3.85 -0.46 -9.28
C LYS A 265 -3.54 1.04 -9.29
N GLU A 266 -3.42 1.64 -10.47
CA GLU A 266 -3.18 3.08 -10.60
C GLU A 266 -4.37 3.90 -10.07
N HIS A 267 -5.59 3.50 -10.42
CA HIS A 267 -6.81 4.14 -9.93
C HIS A 267 -6.92 4.02 -8.40
N TRP A 268 -6.66 2.83 -7.84
CA TRP A 268 -6.63 2.60 -6.40
C TRP A 268 -5.59 3.47 -5.67
N ASN A 269 -4.37 3.54 -6.21
CA ASN A 269 -3.31 4.35 -5.63
C ASN A 269 -3.69 5.84 -5.64
N LYS A 270 -4.24 6.34 -6.75
CA LYS A 270 -4.68 7.73 -6.87
C LYS A 270 -5.82 8.06 -5.89
N LEU A 271 -6.81 7.16 -5.79
CA LEU A 271 -7.92 7.32 -4.85
C LEU A 271 -7.41 7.38 -3.41
N THR A 272 -6.60 6.40 -3.00
CA THR A 272 -6.07 6.30 -1.63
C THR A 272 -5.09 7.43 -1.30
N GLU A 273 -4.35 7.95 -2.28
CA GLU A 273 -3.51 9.14 -2.10
C GLU A 273 -4.36 10.39 -1.85
N ASN A 274 -5.43 10.61 -2.63
CA ASN A 274 -6.33 11.75 -2.45
C ASN A 274 -7.04 11.71 -1.09
N ILE A 275 -7.49 10.51 -0.72
CA ILE A 275 -8.01 10.16 0.61
C ILE A 275 -7.00 10.53 1.70
N GLY A 276 -5.75 10.07 1.58
CA GLY A 276 -4.70 10.37 2.54
C GLY A 276 -4.44 11.86 2.67
N LYS A 277 -4.31 12.56 1.54
CA LYS A 277 -4.20 14.03 1.50
C LYS A 277 -5.36 14.71 2.22
N THR A 278 -6.58 14.19 2.10
CA THR A 278 -7.75 14.81 2.76
C THR A 278 -7.67 14.66 4.28
N LEU A 279 -7.19 13.52 4.78
CA LEU A 279 -7.02 13.27 6.21
C LEU A 279 -5.86 14.07 6.83
N THR A 280 -4.79 14.32 6.07
CA THR A 280 -3.58 15.02 6.54
C THR A 280 -3.62 16.52 6.28
N ASN A 281 -4.18 16.98 5.15
CA ASN A 281 -4.19 18.41 4.78
C ASN A 281 -5.21 19.22 5.56
N LYS A 282 -6.25 18.57 6.09
CA LYS A 282 -7.20 19.25 6.98
C LYS A 282 -6.47 19.59 8.26
N LYS A 283 -5.94 20.82 8.35
CA LYS A 283 -5.37 21.39 9.57
C LYS A 283 -6.30 21.03 10.70
N TYR A 284 -5.80 20.23 11.64
CA TYR A 284 -6.63 19.78 12.74
C TYR A 284 -6.77 20.95 13.70
N VAL A 285 -7.89 21.67 13.56
CA VAL A 285 -8.14 22.95 14.23
C VAL A 285 -7.94 22.85 15.74
N ASP A 286 -8.43 21.77 16.36
CA ASP A 286 -8.26 21.56 17.80
C ASP A 286 -6.78 21.44 18.19
N TRP A 287 -5.97 20.78 17.36
CA TRP A 287 -4.53 20.69 17.59
C TRP A 287 -3.84 22.02 17.39
N GLU A 288 -4.15 22.78 16.34
CA GLU A 288 -3.61 24.13 16.15
C GLU A 288 -3.95 25.04 17.34
N ASN A 289 -5.19 24.99 17.82
CA ASN A 289 -5.62 25.72 19.01
C ASN A 289 -4.84 25.29 20.25
N MET A 290 -4.67 23.98 20.48
CA MET A 290 -3.85 23.47 21.57
C MET A 290 -2.42 23.98 21.47
N LYS A 291 -1.79 23.95 20.28
CA LYS A 291 -0.43 24.45 20.08
C LYS A 291 -0.30 25.92 20.45
N MET A 292 -1.26 26.75 20.06
CA MET A 292 -1.27 28.17 20.41
C MET A 292 -1.40 28.37 21.93
N THR A 293 -2.40 27.73 22.57
CA THR A 293 -2.62 27.84 24.01
C THR A 293 -1.42 27.36 24.82
N LYS A 294 -0.86 26.19 24.47
CA LYS A 294 0.31 25.63 25.17
C LYS A 294 1.56 26.45 24.97
N SER A 295 1.76 27.01 23.77
CA SER A 295 2.91 27.88 23.51
C SER A 295 2.84 29.16 24.35
N GLY A 296 1.65 29.78 24.47
CA GLY A 296 1.46 30.95 25.31
C GLY A 296 1.79 30.65 26.78
N TRP A 297 1.18 29.60 27.32
CA TRP A 297 1.43 29.17 28.70
C TRP A 297 2.91 28.84 28.96
N TYR A 298 3.55 28.11 28.04
CA TYR A 298 4.95 27.71 28.23
C TYR A 298 5.91 28.90 28.22
N ASN A 299 5.64 29.90 27.36
CA ASN A 299 6.43 31.12 27.32
C ASN A 299 6.31 31.89 28.66
N GLU A 300 5.09 32.03 29.20
CA GLU A 300 4.87 32.69 30.49
C GLU A 300 5.55 31.94 31.65
N TRP A 301 5.39 30.61 31.70
CA TRP A 301 6.04 29.76 32.71
C TRP A 301 7.57 29.82 32.60
N MET A 302 8.12 29.81 31.39
CA MET A 302 9.55 29.95 31.15
C MET A 302 10.06 31.30 31.63
N ASP A 303 9.38 32.40 31.29
CA ASP A 303 9.75 33.74 31.74
C ASP A 303 9.74 33.84 33.27
N PHE A 304 8.69 33.31 33.93
CA PHE A 304 8.61 33.23 35.38
C PHE A 304 9.79 32.44 35.98
N PHE A 305 10.08 31.25 35.43
CA PHE A 305 11.20 30.42 35.88
C PHE A 305 12.55 31.12 35.72
N LEU A 306 12.78 31.78 34.58
CA LEU A 306 14.01 32.52 34.31
C LEU A 306 14.15 33.73 35.25
N GLN A 307 13.06 34.43 35.58
CA GLN A 307 13.08 35.51 36.58
C GLN A 307 13.44 34.97 37.99
N GLN A 308 12.87 33.82 38.38
CA GLN A 308 13.25 33.13 39.62
C GLN A 308 14.72 32.69 39.63
N CYS A 309 15.29 32.37 38.47
CA CYS A 309 16.72 32.09 38.34
C CYS A 309 17.59 33.31 38.66
N LEU A 310 17.15 34.53 38.32
CA LEU A 310 17.89 35.77 38.59
C LEU A 310 17.80 36.22 40.06
N ASN A 311 16.68 35.94 40.74
CA ASN A 311 16.38 36.51 42.05
C ASN A 311 16.96 35.71 43.26
N SER A 312 17.42 34.47 43.08
CA SER A 312 17.74 33.59 44.22
C SER A 312 19.08 33.86 44.94
N LYS A 313 19.96 34.75 44.44
CA LYS A 313 21.23 35.11 45.12
C LYS A 313 21.35 36.56 45.57
N VAL A 314 20.60 37.49 44.97
CA VAL A 314 20.67 38.92 45.30
C VAL A 314 20.31 39.21 46.77
N ARG A 315 19.41 38.42 47.37
CA ARG A 315 19.00 38.61 48.78
C ARG A 315 19.95 37.98 49.80
N LYS A 316 20.50 36.78 49.53
CA LYS A 316 21.33 36.05 50.52
C LYS A 316 22.75 36.61 50.66
N HIS A 317 23.34 37.17 49.60
CA HIS A 317 24.66 37.79 49.72
C HIS A 317 24.61 39.22 50.28
N ARG A 318 23.58 40.01 49.93
CA ARG A 318 23.36 41.34 50.53
C ARG A 318 23.08 41.27 52.03
N SER A 319 22.39 40.23 52.51
CA SER A 319 22.16 40.03 53.95
C SER A 319 23.43 39.65 54.71
N HIS A 320 24.35 38.90 54.09
CA HIS A 320 25.61 38.54 54.73
C HIS A 320 26.61 39.70 54.75
N ARG A 321 26.69 40.49 53.67
CA ARG A 321 27.60 41.63 53.58
C ARG A 321 27.21 42.78 54.51
N ARG A 322 25.90 43.06 54.69
CA ARG A 322 25.44 44.06 55.67
C ARG A 322 25.70 43.64 57.12
N ARG A 323 25.76 42.34 57.42
CA ARG A 323 26.06 41.81 58.77
C ARG A 323 27.56 41.82 59.11
N SER A 324 28.44 41.77 58.10
CA SER A 324 29.90 41.88 58.29
C SER A 324 30.42 43.31 58.29
N GLU A 325 29.61 44.28 57.85
CA GLU A 325 29.92 45.72 57.86
C GLU A 325 29.28 46.44 59.09
N SER A 326 28.64 45.70 60.00
CA SER A 326 27.97 46.21 61.22
C SER A 326 28.48 45.58 62.52
N LEU A 327 29.64 44.92 62.47
CA LEU A 327 30.49 44.51 63.60
C LEU A 327 31.87 45.10 63.36
#